data_AF-A0A7Y7ID97-F1
#
_entry.id   AF-A0A7Y7ID97-F1
#
_cell.length_a   1.000
_cell.length_b   1.000
_cell.length_c   1.000
_cell.angle_alpha   90.00
_cell.angle_beta   90.00
_cell.angle_gamma   90.00
#
_symmetry.space_group_name_H-M   'P 1'
#
loop_
_entity.id
_entity.type
_entity.pdbx_description
1 polymer ?
#
loop_
_entity_poly.entity_id
_entity_poly.type
_entity_poly.pdbx_seq_one_letter_code
_entity_poly.pdbx_strand_id
1 'polypeptide(L)'
;MTQFDWSEDWAVIAGERTKLQVAHFKLSHSRAFIVRAYLLQTHEMLFDAHDRAFEVLGGVPRRGIYDNMKTAVDKVRRGKERDINARFGAMVSHYLFEAEFCNPASGREKGQVEKNVRDARHRLWQPVPAFATLALLNGWLEERCKALWGQIAHGKLPGTIAEVWVQERALLMPVPRPFDGFVEHTKRVSPTCLVHFERNRYSVPASYASFFQLLKRERIRRQIYSTRDEARADVFNYIEMFYNPRRRHNTAGDLSPVEFERRYFQRLKSV
;
A
#
# COMPACT_ATOMS: atom_id res chain seq x y z
N MET A 1 22.90 -8.47 5.85
CA MET A 1 22.23 -8.64 4.53
C MET A 1 20.79 -9.04 4.81
N THR A 2 19.84 -8.59 4.00
CA THR A 2 18.43 -9.01 4.06
C THR A 2 18.02 -9.64 2.74
N GLN A 3 17.04 -10.53 2.80
CA GLN A 3 16.32 -11.04 1.64
C GLN A 3 14.90 -10.47 1.67
N PHE A 4 14.45 -9.97 0.52
CA PHE A 4 13.08 -9.54 0.28
C PHE A 4 12.40 -10.45 -0.74
N ASP A 5 11.15 -10.84 -0.47
CA ASP A 5 10.34 -11.63 -1.40
C ASP A 5 8.85 -11.29 -1.28
N TRP A 6 8.09 -11.58 -2.35
CA TRP A 6 6.63 -11.48 -2.36
C TRP A 6 5.98 -12.86 -2.37
N SER A 7 4.86 -13.00 -1.67
CA SER A 7 4.00 -14.18 -1.78
C SER A 7 2.53 -13.82 -1.92
N GLU A 8 1.76 -14.82 -2.32
CA GLU A 8 0.31 -14.75 -2.30
C GLU A 8 -0.21 -15.65 -1.18
N ASP A 9 -1.05 -15.09 -0.32
CA ASP A 9 -1.73 -15.81 0.76
C ASP A 9 -3.18 -15.33 0.88
N TRP A 10 -3.98 -15.99 1.71
CA TRP A 10 -5.39 -15.68 1.91
C TRP A 10 -5.67 -15.47 3.40
N ALA A 11 -6.47 -14.46 3.72
CA ALA A 11 -7.00 -14.26 5.06
C ALA A 11 -8.47 -13.83 4.98
N VAL A 12 -9.17 -13.92 6.11
CA VAL A 12 -10.53 -13.39 6.23
C VAL A 12 -10.45 -11.96 6.76
N ILE A 13 -10.82 -10.98 5.93
CA ILE A 13 -10.86 -9.56 6.29
C ILE A 13 -12.30 -9.06 6.12
N ALA A 14 -12.84 -8.42 7.15
CA ALA A 14 -14.22 -7.94 7.19
C ALA A 14 -15.28 -9.03 6.89
N GLY A 15 -14.96 -10.29 7.21
CA GLY A 15 -15.83 -11.44 6.93
C GLY A 15 -15.65 -12.05 5.53
N GLU A 16 -14.85 -11.44 4.66
CA GLU A 16 -14.59 -11.92 3.31
C GLU A 16 -13.23 -12.59 3.19
N ARG A 17 -13.16 -13.67 2.40
CA ARG A 17 -11.89 -14.30 2.05
C ARG A 17 -11.16 -13.47 1.01
N THR A 18 -10.18 -12.69 1.47
CA THR A 18 -9.42 -11.75 0.63
C THR A 18 -8.08 -12.34 0.23
N LYS A 19 -7.73 -12.23 -1.06
CA LYS A 19 -6.39 -12.56 -1.56
C LYS A 19 -5.43 -11.44 -1.18
N LEU A 20 -4.28 -11.80 -0.62
CA LEU A 20 -3.28 -10.87 -0.12
C LEU A 20 -1.94 -11.08 -0.81
N GLN A 21 -1.24 -9.98 -0.99
CA GLN A 21 0.14 -9.90 -1.43
C GLN A 21 1.00 -9.65 -0.19
N VAL A 22 1.82 -10.63 0.18
CA VAL A 22 2.57 -10.60 1.44
C VAL A 22 4.04 -10.32 1.14
N ALA A 23 4.55 -9.23 1.68
CA ALA A 23 5.96 -8.90 1.67
C ALA A 23 6.66 -9.67 2.78
N HIS A 24 7.78 -10.32 2.46
CA HIS A 24 8.63 -11.03 3.41
C HIS A 24 9.99 -10.35 3.46
N PHE A 25 10.45 -10.07 4.67
CA PHE A 25 11.83 -9.66 4.92
C PHE A 25 12.49 -10.65 5.85
N LYS A 26 13.76 -10.97 5.57
CA LYS A 26 14.54 -11.86 6.41
C LYS A 26 16.01 -11.46 6.45
N LEU A 27 16.52 -11.17 7.65
CA LEU A 27 17.94 -10.95 7.88
C LEU A 27 18.72 -12.27 7.70
N SER A 28 19.85 -12.22 7.00
CA SER A 28 20.61 -13.42 6.68
C SER A 28 21.40 -13.97 7.87
N HIS A 29 21.85 -13.09 8.79
CA HIS A 29 22.63 -13.51 9.95
C HIS A 29 21.73 -14.03 11.06
N SER A 30 20.90 -13.19 11.69
CA SER A 30 20.00 -13.58 12.77
C SER A 30 18.84 -14.47 12.35
N ARG A 31 18.49 -14.47 11.05
CA ARG A 31 17.27 -15.09 10.51
C ARG A 31 15.98 -14.44 10.99
N ALA A 32 16.05 -13.30 11.68
CA ALA A 32 14.88 -12.50 12.03
C ALA A 32 14.09 -12.17 10.77
N PHE A 33 12.78 -12.35 10.84
CA PHE A 33 11.89 -12.20 9.70
C PHE A 33 10.62 -11.44 10.08
N ILE A 34 10.16 -10.60 9.16
CA ILE A 34 8.91 -9.86 9.30
C ILE A 34 8.09 -10.03 8.03
N VAL A 35 6.78 -10.15 8.19
CA VAL A 35 5.84 -10.24 7.08
C VAL A 35 4.79 -9.16 7.17
N ARG A 36 4.35 -8.65 6.02
CA ARG A 36 3.32 -7.63 5.95
C ARG A 36 2.43 -7.86 4.74
N ALA A 37 1.12 -7.82 4.96
CA ALA A 37 0.11 -8.09 3.94
C ALA A 37 -0.42 -6.79 3.31
N TYR A 38 -0.65 -6.88 2.00
CA TYR A 38 -1.18 -5.82 1.13
C TYR A 38 -2.25 -6.40 0.20
N LEU A 39 -3.08 -5.52 -0.37
CA LEU A 39 -4.03 -5.92 -1.41
C LEU A 39 -3.37 -6.03 -2.80
N LEU A 40 -2.29 -5.28 -3.02
CA LEU A 40 -1.60 -5.13 -4.31
C LEU A 40 -0.08 -5.12 -4.12
N GLN A 41 0.67 -5.33 -5.21
CA GLN A 41 2.13 -5.22 -5.28
C GLN A 41 2.54 -3.98 -6.10
N THR A 42 2.15 -2.78 -5.68
CA THR A 42 2.59 -1.53 -6.33
C THR A 42 3.92 -1.03 -5.73
N HIS A 43 4.54 -0.02 -6.35
CA HIS A 43 5.72 0.64 -5.80
C HIS A 43 5.47 1.24 -4.42
N GLU A 44 4.31 1.83 -4.18
CA GLU A 44 3.93 2.41 -2.89
C GLU A 44 3.90 1.34 -1.79
N MET A 45 3.34 0.17 -2.10
CA MET A 45 3.30 -0.96 -1.16
C MET A 45 4.70 -1.56 -0.95
N LEU A 46 5.55 -1.60 -1.99
CA LEU A 46 6.95 -1.99 -1.85
C LEU A 46 7.69 -1.05 -0.89
N PHE A 47 7.48 0.26 -1.02
CA PHE A 47 8.15 1.27 -0.21
C PHE A 47 7.67 1.27 1.24
N ASP A 48 6.35 1.17 1.48
CA ASP A 48 5.78 0.96 2.83
C ASP A 48 6.33 -0.33 3.45
N ALA A 49 6.45 -1.41 2.68
CA ALA A 49 6.96 -2.68 3.21
C ALA A 49 8.39 -2.55 3.73
N HIS A 50 9.24 -1.80 3.02
CA HIS A 50 10.63 -1.53 3.46
C HIS A 50 10.66 -0.65 4.70
N ASP A 51 9.92 0.45 4.70
CA ASP A 51 9.82 1.37 5.83
C ASP A 51 9.43 0.62 7.12
N ARG A 52 8.33 -0.13 7.05
CA ARG A 52 7.80 -0.91 8.18
C ARG A 52 8.73 -2.03 8.60
N ALA A 53 9.36 -2.71 7.65
CA ALA A 53 10.32 -3.76 7.99
C ALA A 53 11.56 -3.21 8.69
N PHE A 54 12.11 -2.08 8.23
CA PHE A 54 13.27 -1.45 8.86
C PHE A 54 12.96 -0.92 10.25
N GLU A 55 11.76 -0.35 10.44
CA GLU A 55 11.26 0.05 11.75
C GLU A 55 11.21 -1.14 12.72
N VAL A 56 10.58 -2.25 12.32
CA VAL A 56 10.42 -3.44 13.18
C VAL A 56 11.74 -4.17 13.43
N LEU A 57 12.59 -4.31 12.41
CA LEU A 57 13.93 -4.91 12.56
C LEU A 57 14.87 -4.01 13.36
N GLY A 58 14.53 -2.73 13.53
CA GLY A 58 15.28 -1.75 14.30
C GLY A 58 16.53 -1.24 13.59
N GLY A 59 16.56 -1.27 12.26
CA GLY A 59 17.69 -0.81 11.46
C GLY A 59 17.63 -1.22 9.99
N VAL A 60 18.46 -0.56 9.17
CA VAL A 60 18.61 -0.82 7.74
C VAL A 60 19.83 -1.73 7.50
N PRO A 61 19.68 -2.87 6.81
CA PRO A 61 20.79 -3.73 6.44
C PRO A 61 21.61 -3.09 5.32
N ARG A 62 22.93 -3.29 5.32
CA ARG A 62 23.82 -2.75 4.26
C ARG A 62 23.52 -3.27 2.85
N ARG A 63 22.94 -4.47 2.75
CA ARG A 63 22.64 -5.14 1.48
C ARG A 63 21.27 -5.79 1.52
N GLY A 64 20.50 -5.63 0.45
CA GLY A 64 19.21 -6.29 0.22
C GLY A 64 19.24 -7.14 -1.04
N ILE A 65 18.81 -8.39 -0.93
CA ILE A 65 18.63 -9.32 -2.06
C ILE A 65 17.18 -9.29 -2.49
N TYR A 66 16.97 -9.13 -3.80
CA TYR A 66 15.66 -9.02 -4.44
C TYR A 66 15.51 -10.00 -5.60
N ASP A 67 14.28 -10.42 -5.87
CA ASP A 67 13.94 -11.02 -7.17
C ASP A 67 13.84 -9.93 -8.27
N ASN A 68 13.82 -10.34 -9.53
CA ASN A 68 13.66 -9.44 -10.69
C ASN A 68 12.20 -8.96 -10.86
N MET A 69 11.60 -8.47 -9.78
CA MET A 69 10.22 -7.97 -9.76
C MET A 69 10.09 -6.64 -10.52
N LYS A 70 8.95 -6.45 -11.21
CA LYS A 70 8.69 -5.24 -12.00
C LYS A 70 8.70 -3.94 -11.18
N THR A 71 8.48 -4.03 -9.88
CA THR A 71 8.52 -2.88 -8.97
C THR A 71 9.95 -2.42 -8.65
N ALA A 72 10.97 -3.25 -8.94
CA ALA A 72 12.38 -2.92 -8.73
C ALA A 72 13.21 -2.93 -10.03
N VAL A 73 12.81 -3.71 -11.04
CA VAL A 73 13.53 -3.88 -12.31
C VAL A 73 12.59 -3.58 -13.47
N ASP A 74 12.92 -2.56 -14.27
CA ASP A 74 12.17 -2.23 -15.49
C ASP A 74 12.51 -3.19 -16.63
N LYS A 75 13.80 -3.54 -16.79
CA LYS A 75 14.28 -4.50 -17.80
C LYS A 75 15.47 -5.32 -17.31
N VAL A 76 15.44 -6.60 -17.66
CA VAL A 76 16.55 -7.54 -17.47
C VAL A 76 17.38 -7.56 -18.77
N ARG A 77 18.64 -7.09 -18.72
CA ARG A 77 19.56 -7.13 -19.88
C ARG A 77 20.42 -8.41 -19.86
N ARG A 78 21.24 -8.63 -20.92
CA ARG A 78 22.17 -9.78 -21.00
C ARG A 78 23.15 -9.74 -19.82
N GLY A 79 23.37 -10.88 -19.17
CA GLY A 79 24.30 -11.01 -18.04
C GLY A 79 23.74 -10.47 -16.72
N LYS A 80 24.56 -9.74 -15.95
CA LYS A 80 24.23 -9.16 -14.64
C LYS A 80 23.60 -7.76 -14.71
N GLU A 81 23.56 -7.13 -15.88
CA GLU A 81 23.02 -5.77 -16.03
C GLU A 81 21.49 -5.74 -15.93
N ARG A 82 20.98 -4.79 -15.15
CA ARG A 82 19.55 -4.55 -14.94
C ARG A 82 19.27 -3.07 -15.08
N ASP A 83 18.20 -2.73 -15.80
CA ASP A 83 17.64 -1.39 -15.75
C ASP A 83 16.79 -1.31 -14.48
N ILE A 84 17.37 -0.73 -13.43
CA ILE A 84 16.71 -0.56 -12.14
C ILE A 84 15.64 0.52 -12.27
N ASN A 85 14.46 0.24 -11.73
CA ASN A 85 13.38 1.22 -11.70
C ASN A 85 13.83 2.48 -10.96
N ALA A 86 13.67 3.65 -11.58
CA ALA A 86 14.16 4.91 -11.02
C ALA A 86 13.65 5.20 -9.60
N ARG A 87 12.38 4.86 -9.30
CA ARG A 87 11.80 5.06 -7.96
C ARG A 87 12.39 4.08 -6.93
N PHE A 88 12.61 2.84 -7.33
CA PHE A 88 13.29 1.87 -6.48
C PHE A 88 14.74 2.32 -6.21
N GLY A 89 15.46 2.79 -7.23
CA GLY A 89 16.79 3.36 -7.07
C GLY A 89 16.83 4.57 -6.13
N ALA A 90 15.80 5.44 -6.18
CA ALA A 90 15.66 6.55 -5.24
C ALA A 90 15.45 6.08 -3.79
N MET A 91 14.61 5.07 -3.57
CA MET A 91 14.42 4.47 -2.24
C MET A 91 15.73 3.84 -1.71
N VAL A 92 16.42 3.06 -2.55
CA VAL A 92 17.71 2.42 -2.22
C VAL A 92 18.75 3.47 -1.82
N SER A 93 18.82 4.56 -2.58
CA SER A 93 19.72 5.69 -2.29
C SER A 93 19.34 6.43 -1.01
N HIS A 94 18.03 6.60 -0.74
CA HIS A 94 17.54 7.26 0.48
C HIS A 94 17.88 6.48 1.75
N TYR A 95 17.74 5.15 1.72
CA TYR A 95 18.09 4.27 2.85
C TYR A 95 19.56 3.83 2.85
N LEU A 96 20.35 4.22 1.85
CA LEU A 96 21.79 3.98 1.75
C LEU A 96 22.21 2.50 1.81
N PHE A 97 21.38 1.59 1.29
CA PHE A 97 21.75 0.16 1.17
C PHE A 97 22.08 -0.22 -0.27
N GLU A 98 22.77 -1.33 -0.47
CA GLU A 98 23.06 -1.89 -1.80
C GLU A 98 21.98 -2.93 -2.16
N ALA A 99 21.35 -2.78 -3.34
CA ALA A 99 20.39 -3.76 -3.86
C ALA A 99 21.07 -4.75 -4.81
N GLU A 100 20.99 -6.04 -4.51
CA GLU A 100 21.47 -7.14 -5.35
C GLU A 100 20.28 -7.95 -5.88
N PHE A 101 20.31 -8.32 -7.17
CA PHE A 101 19.25 -9.07 -7.82
C PHE A 101 19.67 -10.51 -8.12
N CYS A 102 18.77 -11.47 -7.89
CA CYS A 102 19.02 -12.87 -8.19
C CYS A 102 19.26 -13.12 -9.69
N ASN A 103 20.18 -14.02 -10.01
CA ASN A 103 20.40 -14.47 -11.39
C ASN A 103 19.21 -15.33 -11.87
N PRO A 104 18.70 -15.15 -13.10
CA PRO A 104 17.58 -15.93 -13.63
C PRO A 104 17.83 -17.45 -13.69
N ALA A 105 19.09 -17.88 -13.72
CA ALA A 105 19.49 -19.28 -13.93
C ALA A 105 19.66 -20.12 -12.65
N SER A 106 19.42 -19.56 -11.45
CA SER A 106 19.65 -20.24 -10.16
C SER A 106 18.53 -21.20 -9.73
N GLY A 107 17.99 -22.01 -10.66
CA GLY A 107 16.83 -22.89 -10.40
C GLY A 107 17.08 -24.06 -9.44
N ARG A 108 18.33 -24.51 -9.26
CA ARG A 108 18.66 -25.69 -8.41
C ARG A 108 18.69 -25.39 -6.91
N GLU A 109 19.16 -24.21 -6.50
CA GLU A 109 19.17 -23.80 -5.07
C GLU A 109 17.77 -23.41 -4.59
N LYS A 110 16.89 -23.01 -5.51
CA LYS A 110 15.52 -22.56 -5.23
C LYS A 110 14.65 -23.67 -4.61
N GLY A 111 14.79 -24.93 -5.03
CA GLY A 111 13.94 -26.05 -4.54
C GLY A 111 14.15 -26.44 -3.07
N GLN A 112 15.38 -26.31 -2.54
CA GLN A 112 15.67 -26.61 -1.13
C GLN A 112 15.25 -25.45 -0.20
N VAL A 113 15.35 -24.22 -0.69
CA VAL A 113 14.86 -23.00 -0.03
C VAL A 113 13.33 -22.98 -0.01
N GLU A 114 12.66 -23.35 -1.11
CA GLU A 114 11.20 -23.42 -1.21
C GLU A 114 10.58 -24.35 -0.15
N LYS A 115 11.21 -25.50 0.14
CA LYS A 115 10.74 -26.43 1.18
C LYS A 115 10.82 -25.81 2.59
N ASN A 116 11.94 -25.16 2.92
CA ASN A 116 12.12 -24.47 4.22
C ASN A 116 11.22 -23.23 4.36
N VAL A 117 10.98 -22.51 3.27
CA VAL A 117 10.07 -21.34 3.23
C VAL A 117 8.62 -21.79 3.42
N ARG A 118 8.23 -22.93 2.83
CA ARG A 118 6.91 -23.52 3.00
C ARG A 118 6.64 -23.88 4.47
N ASP A 119 7.61 -24.51 5.14
CA ASP A 119 7.49 -24.89 6.55
C ASP A 119 7.39 -23.68 7.49
N ALA A 120 8.13 -22.60 7.20
CA ALA A 120 8.03 -21.35 7.96
C ALA A 120 6.70 -20.61 7.72
N ARG A 121 6.18 -20.60 6.48
CA ARG A 121 4.86 -20.03 6.16
C ARG A 121 3.74 -20.75 6.89
N HIS A 122 3.76 -22.09 6.93
CA HIS A 122 2.73 -22.85 7.67
C HIS A 122 2.68 -22.47 9.16
N ARG A 123 3.84 -22.23 9.81
CA ARG A 123 3.90 -21.83 11.23
C ARG A 123 3.39 -20.41 11.51
N LEU A 124 3.50 -19.51 10.52
CA LEU A 124 3.02 -18.13 10.58
C LEU A 124 1.52 -18.04 10.30
N TRP A 125 1.05 -18.73 9.26
CA TRP A 125 -0.27 -18.52 8.65
C TRP A 125 -1.38 -19.44 9.15
N GLN A 126 -1.08 -20.48 9.95
CA GLN A 126 -2.10 -21.43 10.38
C GLN A 126 -2.16 -21.64 11.90
N PRO A 127 -3.31 -21.36 12.55
CA PRO A 127 -4.50 -20.66 12.04
C PRO A 127 -4.38 -19.13 12.17
N VAL A 128 -4.49 -18.40 11.05
CA VAL A 128 -4.68 -16.93 11.05
C VAL A 128 -6.14 -16.61 11.40
N PRO A 129 -6.39 -15.78 12.44
CA PRO A 129 -7.76 -15.35 12.79
C PRO A 129 -8.42 -14.53 11.68
N ALA A 130 -9.74 -14.38 11.76
CA ALA A 130 -10.44 -13.37 10.97
C ALA A 130 -10.22 -11.98 11.58
N PHE A 131 -10.00 -10.97 10.74
CA PHE A 131 -9.78 -9.58 11.17
C PHE A 131 -10.81 -8.64 10.55
N ALA A 132 -11.16 -7.56 11.24
CA ALA A 132 -12.06 -6.55 10.69
C ALA A 132 -11.40 -5.69 9.60
N THR A 133 -10.08 -5.49 9.67
CA THR A 133 -9.34 -4.64 8.73
C THR A 133 -7.95 -5.22 8.44
N LEU A 134 -7.38 -4.83 7.29
CA LEU A 134 -6.00 -5.17 6.92
C LEU A 134 -4.97 -4.66 7.94
N ALA A 135 -5.23 -3.50 8.56
CA ALA A 135 -4.36 -2.93 9.59
C ALA A 135 -4.26 -3.83 10.83
N LEU A 136 -5.40 -4.39 11.29
CA LEU A 136 -5.42 -5.31 12.41
C LEU A 136 -4.70 -6.62 12.09
N LEU A 137 -4.86 -7.15 10.87
CA LEU A 137 -4.10 -8.31 10.40
C LEU A 137 -2.59 -8.01 10.44
N ASN A 138 -2.16 -6.86 9.94
CA ASN A 138 -0.75 -6.49 9.92
C ASN A 138 -0.15 -6.29 11.31
N GLY A 139 -0.90 -5.69 12.25
CA GLY A 139 -0.48 -5.60 13.65
C GLY A 139 -0.32 -6.99 14.29
N TRP A 140 -1.25 -7.90 14.01
CA TRP A 140 -1.14 -9.28 14.48
C TRP A 140 0.04 -10.03 13.86
N LEU A 141 0.28 -9.89 12.55
CA LEU A 141 1.41 -10.52 11.86
C LEU A 141 2.76 -10.07 12.44
N GLU A 142 2.89 -8.77 12.75
CA GLU A 142 4.08 -8.21 13.37
C GLU A 142 4.36 -8.83 14.73
N GLU A 143 3.36 -8.85 15.62
CA GLU A 143 3.49 -9.43 16.95
C GLU A 143 3.75 -10.94 16.88
N ARG A 144 3.11 -11.64 15.94
CA ARG A 144 3.36 -13.06 15.69
C ARG A 144 4.80 -13.32 15.25
N CYS A 145 5.36 -12.49 14.38
CA CYS A 145 6.76 -12.57 13.97
C CYS A 145 7.70 -12.41 15.17
N LYS A 146 7.53 -11.35 15.97
CA LYS A 146 8.35 -11.12 17.17
C LYS A 146 8.26 -12.27 18.17
N ALA A 147 7.06 -12.80 18.40
CA ALA A 147 6.85 -13.95 19.27
C ALA A 147 7.59 -15.20 18.77
N LEU A 148 7.56 -15.45 17.46
CA LEU A 148 8.28 -16.57 16.85
C LEU A 148 9.80 -16.43 16.95
N TRP A 149 10.34 -15.21 16.93
CA TRP A 149 11.78 -15.00 17.09
C TRP A 149 12.29 -15.54 18.44
N GLY A 150 11.50 -15.41 19.50
CA GLY A 150 11.83 -15.94 20.83
C GLY A 150 11.61 -17.45 20.97
N GLN A 151 10.88 -18.10 20.06
CA GLN A 151 10.56 -19.53 20.12
C GLN A 151 11.45 -20.38 19.20
N ILE A 152 11.87 -19.82 18.08
CA ILE A 152 12.63 -20.54 17.06
C ILE A 152 14.12 -20.52 17.43
N ALA A 153 14.69 -21.70 17.65
CA ALA A 153 16.12 -21.88 17.76
C ALA A 153 16.82 -21.45 16.46
N HIS A 154 17.94 -20.73 16.56
CA HIS A 154 18.65 -20.23 15.39
C HIS A 154 19.16 -21.38 14.51
N GLY A 155 19.57 -22.51 15.12
CA GLY A 155 19.99 -23.73 14.42
C GLY A 155 21.37 -23.66 13.73
N LYS A 156 22.13 -22.60 13.96
CA LYS A 156 23.54 -22.47 13.52
C LYS A 156 24.38 -21.81 14.61
N LEU A 157 23.88 -20.70 15.14
CA LEU A 157 24.39 -20.04 16.34
C LEU A 157 23.63 -20.56 17.57
N PRO A 158 24.23 -20.48 18.76
CA PRO A 158 23.53 -20.79 20.01
C PRO A 158 22.38 -19.81 20.23
N GLY A 159 21.32 -20.31 20.88
CA GLY A 159 20.18 -19.48 21.26
C GLY A 159 19.05 -19.39 20.23
N THR A 160 18.15 -18.44 20.48
CA THR A 160 16.97 -18.16 19.66
C THR A 160 17.27 -17.11 18.58
N ILE A 161 16.39 -16.98 17.60
CA ILE A 161 16.48 -15.90 16.61
C ILE A 161 16.48 -14.52 17.30
N ALA A 162 15.68 -14.34 18.34
CA ALA A 162 15.60 -13.07 19.08
C ALA A 162 16.94 -12.68 19.72
N GLU A 163 17.63 -13.63 20.34
CA GLU A 163 18.93 -13.39 20.99
C GLU A 163 20.00 -12.98 19.99
N VAL A 164 20.07 -13.67 18.84
CA VAL A 164 21.02 -13.31 17.76
C VAL A 164 20.61 -12.00 17.09
N TRP A 165 19.31 -11.73 16.95
CA TRP A 165 18.82 -10.47 16.39
C TRP A 165 19.23 -9.26 17.23
N VAL A 166 19.19 -9.35 18.56
CA VAL A 166 19.66 -8.25 19.43
C VAL A 166 21.11 -7.87 19.12
N GLN A 167 21.96 -8.87 18.85
CA GLN A 167 23.36 -8.66 18.48
C GLN A 167 23.50 -8.07 17.07
N GLU A 168 22.76 -8.60 16.08
CA GLU A 168 22.80 -8.09 14.70
C GLU A 168 22.24 -6.66 14.61
N ARG A 169 21.19 -6.33 15.38
CA ARG A 169 20.53 -5.02 15.36
C ARG A 169 21.51 -3.88 15.65
N ALA A 170 22.46 -4.08 16.56
CA ALA A 170 23.49 -3.09 16.89
C ALA A 170 24.44 -2.78 15.70
N LEU A 171 24.50 -3.66 14.71
CA LEU A 171 25.33 -3.52 13.51
C LEU A 171 24.56 -3.00 12.29
N LEU A 172 23.23 -2.86 12.41
CA LEU A 172 22.40 -2.28 11.36
C LEU A 172 22.62 -0.77 11.27
N MET A 173 22.41 -0.22 10.08
CA MET A 173 22.43 1.23 9.88
C MET A 173 21.19 1.84 10.54
N PRO A 174 21.27 3.09 11.03
CA PRO A 174 20.11 3.77 11.60
C PRO A 174 19.00 3.90 10.54
N VAL A 175 17.74 3.79 10.98
CA VAL A 175 16.59 4.03 10.11
C VAL A 175 16.45 5.54 9.90
N PRO A 176 16.59 6.07 8.68
CA PRO A 176 16.35 7.48 8.40
C PRO A 176 14.85 7.77 8.43
N ARG A 177 14.44 9.00 8.09
CA ARG A 177 13.02 9.33 7.90
C ARG A 177 12.37 8.39 6.87
N PRO A 178 11.06 8.11 6.96
CA PRO A 178 10.36 7.33 5.94
C PRO A 178 10.58 7.88 4.53
N PHE A 179 10.78 6.98 3.57
CA PHE A 179 10.89 7.36 2.17
C PHE A 179 9.53 7.79 1.64
N ASP A 180 9.46 9.02 1.13
CA ASP A 180 8.22 9.56 0.61
C ASP A 180 7.97 9.07 -0.82
N GLY A 181 7.32 7.92 -0.88
CA GLY A 181 7.13 7.17 -2.09
C GLY A 181 5.81 7.43 -2.81
N PHE A 182 4.97 8.40 -2.44
CA PHE A 182 3.68 8.57 -3.12
C PHE A 182 3.83 9.14 -4.54
N VAL A 183 2.91 8.77 -5.44
CA VAL A 183 2.78 9.43 -6.75
C VAL A 183 1.59 10.37 -6.71
N GLU A 184 1.86 11.66 -6.83
CA GLU A 184 0.81 12.63 -7.05
C GLU A 184 0.33 12.57 -8.48
N HIS A 185 -0.96 12.32 -8.65
CA HIS A 185 -1.63 12.44 -9.93
C HIS A 185 -2.57 13.63 -9.91
N THR A 186 -2.21 14.67 -10.65
CA THR A 186 -3.18 15.74 -10.94
C THR A 186 -4.23 15.19 -11.89
N LYS A 187 -5.44 14.99 -11.39
CA LYS A 187 -6.61 14.55 -12.19
C LYS A 187 -7.69 15.64 -12.17
N ARG A 188 -8.30 15.86 -13.33
CA ARG A 188 -9.44 16.78 -13.44
C ARG A 188 -10.66 16.14 -12.80
N VAL A 189 -11.31 16.86 -11.88
CA VAL A 189 -12.63 16.49 -11.37
C VAL A 189 -13.65 16.77 -12.48
N SER A 190 -14.44 15.74 -12.83
CA SER A 190 -15.51 15.88 -13.80
C SER A 190 -16.60 16.82 -13.27
N PRO A 191 -17.44 17.39 -14.15
CA PRO A 191 -18.65 18.11 -13.74
C PRO A 191 -19.64 17.27 -12.93
N THR A 192 -19.45 15.94 -12.89
CA THR A 192 -20.26 15.00 -12.11
C THR A 192 -19.61 14.61 -10.78
N CYS A 193 -18.62 15.40 -10.33
CA CYS A 193 -17.95 15.19 -9.06
C CYS A 193 -17.25 13.83 -8.98
N LEU A 194 -16.69 13.38 -10.11
CA LEU A 194 -15.93 12.13 -10.21
C LEU A 194 -14.50 12.41 -10.67
N VAL A 195 -13.56 11.65 -10.12
CA VAL A 195 -12.19 11.54 -10.64
C VAL A 195 -12.01 10.16 -11.23
N HIS A 196 -11.60 10.11 -12.50
CA HIS A 196 -11.15 8.88 -13.14
C HIS A 196 -9.69 8.63 -12.78
N PHE A 197 -9.43 7.51 -12.11
CA PHE A 197 -8.09 7.04 -11.83
C PHE A 197 -8.00 5.54 -12.15
N GLU A 198 -7.09 5.24 -13.08
CA GLU A 198 -6.97 3.92 -13.72
C GLU A 198 -8.32 3.42 -14.28
N ARG A 199 -8.80 2.27 -13.79
CA ARG A 199 -10.08 1.66 -14.21
C ARG A 199 -11.26 2.08 -13.32
N ASN A 200 -11.00 2.88 -12.29
CA ASN A 200 -11.98 3.22 -11.26
C ASN A 200 -12.40 4.69 -11.33
N ARG A 201 -13.59 4.96 -10.77
CA ARG A 201 -14.15 6.30 -10.61
C ARG A 201 -14.36 6.55 -9.13
N TYR A 202 -13.78 7.63 -8.62
CA TYR A 202 -13.87 8.02 -7.22
C TYR A 202 -14.76 9.26 -7.12
N SER A 203 -15.71 9.25 -6.18
CA SER A 203 -16.49 10.44 -5.85
C SER A 203 -15.62 11.48 -5.18
N VAL A 204 -15.88 12.73 -5.50
CA VAL A 204 -15.24 13.90 -4.90
C VAL A 204 -16.36 14.85 -4.45
N PRO A 205 -16.24 15.55 -3.32
CA PRO A 205 -17.24 16.53 -2.93
C PRO A 205 -17.45 17.61 -4.01
N ALA A 206 -18.69 18.10 -4.14
CA ALA A 206 -19.08 19.04 -5.19
C ALA A 206 -18.26 20.35 -5.18
N SER A 207 -17.74 20.76 -4.02
CA SER A 207 -16.84 21.89 -3.86
C SER A 207 -15.58 21.83 -4.72
N TYR A 208 -15.15 20.62 -5.14
CA TYR A 208 -13.97 20.38 -5.97
C TYR A 208 -14.29 20.13 -7.45
N ALA A 209 -15.55 19.93 -7.81
CA ALA A 209 -15.98 19.84 -9.20
C ALA A 209 -16.02 21.24 -9.84
N SER A 210 -16.28 21.34 -11.15
CA SER A 210 -16.50 22.61 -11.87
C SER A 210 -17.74 23.41 -11.40
N PHE A 211 -18.16 23.21 -10.16
CA PHE A 211 -19.13 23.95 -9.36
C PHE A 211 -19.03 25.46 -9.57
N PHE A 212 -17.82 26.04 -9.51
CA PHE A 212 -17.67 27.48 -9.66
C PHE A 212 -18.09 28.02 -11.03
N GLN A 213 -17.96 27.24 -12.12
CA GLN A 213 -18.45 27.66 -13.44
C GLN A 213 -19.98 27.58 -13.54
N LEU A 214 -20.58 26.52 -12.99
CA LEU A 214 -22.04 26.34 -12.99
C LEU A 214 -22.73 27.31 -12.05
N LEU A 215 -22.21 27.49 -10.83
CA LEU A 215 -22.68 28.48 -9.86
C LEU A 215 -22.64 29.89 -10.46
N LYS A 216 -21.53 30.25 -11.13
CA LYS A 216 -21.42 31.52 -11.84
C LYS A 216 -22.49 31.63 -12.92
N ARG A 217 -22.63 30.64 -13.80
CA ARG A 217 -23.55 30.69 -14.95
C ARG A 217 -25.02 30.71 -14.54
N GLU A 218 -25.42 29.89 -13.58
CA GLU A 218 -26.82 29.54 -13.33
C GLU A 218 -27.41 30.27 -12.13
N ARG A 219 -26.57 30.72 -11.19
CA ARG A 219 -27.04 31.39 -9.98
C ARG A 219 -26.52 32.82 -9.83
N ILE A 220 -25.22 33.05 -10.04
CA ILE A 220 -24.60 34.36 -9.74
C ILE A 220 -24.72 35.37 -10.89
N ARG A 221 -24.63 34.96 -12.17
CA ARG A 221 -24.53 35.88 -13.32
C ARG A 221 -25.72 36.86 -13.49
N ARG A 222 -26.88 36.59 -12.88
CA ARG A 222 -28.08 37.43 -12.97
C ARG A 222 -28.58 37.94 -11.61
N GLN A 223 -27.77 37.83 -10.56
CA GLN A 223 -28.15 38.23 -9.21
C GLN A 223 -27.22 39.33 -8.70
N ILE A 224 -27.81 40.36 -8.12
CA ILE A 224 -27.11 41.43 -7.41
C ILE A 224 -27.46 41.26 -5.94
N TYR A 225 -26.48 40.87 -5.13
CA TYR A 225 -26.66 40.70 -3.69
C TYR A 225 -26.34 42.00 -2.98
N SER A 226 -27.18 42.38 -2.02
CA SER A 226 -26.97 43.61 -1.25
C SER A 226 -25.94 43.39 -0.14
N THR A 227 -25.79 42.15 0.33
CA THR A 227 -24.83 41.79 1.37
C THR A 227 -24.10 40.47 1.08
N ARG A 228 -22.95 40.27 1.74
CA ARG A 228 -22.15 39.04 1.60
C ARG A 228 -22.84 37.83 2.22
N ASP A 229 -23.61 38.02 3.28
CA ASP A 229 -24.30 36.92 3.97
C ASP A 229 -25.49 36.41 3.16
N GLU A 230 -26.19 37.31 2.46
CA GLU A 230 -27.21 36.95 1.48
C GLU A 230 -26.64 36.09 0.34
N ALA A 231 -25.48 36.50 -0.21
CA ALA A 231 -24.79 35.71 -1.24
C ALA A 231 -24.35 34.33 -0.71
N ARG A 232 -23.86 34.26 0.52
CA ARG A 232 -23.46 32.98 1.15
C ARG A 232 -24.65 32.05 1.36
N ALA A 233 -25.75 32.57 1.88
CA ALA A 233 -26.97 31.80 2.10
C ALA A 233 -27.54 31.27 0.78
N ASP A 234 -27.54 32.07 -0.28
CA ASP A 234 -28.01 31.64 -1.60
C ASP A 234 -27.14 30.55 -2.20
N VAL A 235 -25.81 30.70 -2.14
CA VAL A 235 -24.86 29.69 -2.61
C VAL A 235 -25.02 28.39 -1.83
N PHE A 236 -25.15 28.46 -0.50
CA PHE A 236 -25.37 27.30 0.35
C PHE A 236 -26.68 26.59 0.00
N ASN A 237 -27.79 27.32 -0.11
CA ASN A 237 -29.08 26.76 -0.50
C ASN A 237 -29.02 26.13 -1.90
N TYR A 238 -28.32 26.75 -2.85
CA TYR A 238 -28.13 26.19 -4.18
C TYR A 238 -27.38 24.86 -4.16
N ILE A 239 -26.33 24.73 -3.34
CA ILE A 239 -25.59 23.47 -3.17
C ILE A 239 -26.47 22.41 -2.51
N GLU A 240 -26.99 22.72 -1.33
CA GLU A 240 -27.60 21.74 -0.42
C GLU A 240 -29.03 21.36 -0.82
N MET A 241 -29.79 22.29 -1.40
CA MET A 241 -31.21 22.05 -1.72
C MET A 241 -31.45 21.74 -3.19
N PHE A 242 -30.50 22.01 -4.08
CA PHE A 242 -30.67 21.81 -5.52
C PHE A 242 -29.55 21.01 -6.17
N TYR A 243 -28.30 21.44 -6.07
CA TYR A 243 -27.19 20.81 -6.79
C TYR A 243 -26.95 19.37 -6.32
N ASN A 244 -26.77 19.16 -5.02
CA ASN A 244 -26.51 17.84 -4.45
C ASN A 244 -27.73 16.89 -4.51
N PRO A 245 -28.96 17.30 -4.12
CA PRO A 245 -30.08 16.36 -4.03
C PRO A 245 -30.94 16.24 -5.29
N ARG A 246 -30.92 17.22 -6.21
CA ARG A 246 -31.91 17.30 -7.30
C ARG A 246 -31.30 17.38 -8.69
N ARG A 247 -30.13 17.99 -8.85
CA ARG A 247 -29.55 18.22 -10.17
C ARG A 247 -29.09 16.92 -10.80
N ARG A 248 -29.66 16.58 -11.96
CA ARG A 248 -29.30 15.36 -12.68
C ARG A 248 -28.12 15.58 -13.61
N HIS A 249 -27.29 14.55 -13.72
CA HIS A 249 -26.12 14.56 -14.58
C HIS A 249 -26.14 13.35 -15.52
N ASN A 250 -26.11 13.59 -16.84
CA ASN A 250 -26.10 12.53 -17.85
C ASN A 250 -24.96 11.51 -17.64
N THR A 251 -23.78 11.98 -17.23
CA THR A 251 -22.59 11.15 -16.97
C THR A 251 -22.73 10.28 -15.71
N ALA A 252 -23.67 10.60 -14.82
CA ALA A 252 -24.04 9.82 -13.64
C ALA A 252 -25.24 8.88 -13.89
N GLY A 253 -25.66 8.70 -15.17
CA GLY A 253 -26.85 7.93 -15.51
C GLY A 253 -28.15 8.67 -15.18
N ASP A 254 -28.16 10.00 -15.34
CA ASP A 254 -29.27 10.90 -15.00
C ASP A 254 -29.62 10.92 -13.50
N LEU A 255 -28.63 10.72 -12.65
CA LEU A 255 -28.76 10.76 -11.19
C LEU A 255 -28.24 12.06 -10.60
N SER A 256 -28.79 12.43 -9.44
CA SER A 256 -28.20 13.47 -8.60
C SER A 256 -26.92 12.98 -7.89
N PRO A 257 -26.00 13.89 -7.51
CA PRO A 257 -24.80 13.53 -6.76
C PRO A 257 -25.08 12.65 -5.53
N VAL A 258 -26.08 13.00 -4.72
CA VAL A 258 -26.45 12.25 -3.51
C VAL A 258 -27.02 10.87 -3.85
N GLU A 259 -27.85 10.75 -4.89
CA GLU A 259 -28.38 9.44 -5.30
C GLU A 259 -27.31 8.54 -5.91
N PHE A 260 -26.37 9.12 -6.66
CA PHE A 260 -25.23 8.40 -7.20
C PHE A 260 -24.37 7.84 -6.07
N GLU A 261 -24.03 8.67 -5.07
CA GLU A 261 -23.27 8.28 -3.89
C GLU A 261 -23.99 7.21 -3.07
N ARG A 262 -25.29 7.38 -2.82
CA ARG A 262 -26.12 6.37 -2.13
C ARG A 262 -26.10 5.03 -2.86
N ARG A 263 -26.27 5.01 -4.19
CA ARG A 263 -26.25 3.76 -4.99
C ARG A 263 -24.87 3.13 -5.03
N TYR A 264 -23.81 3.93 -5.03
CA TYR A 264 -22.44 3.43 -4.96
C TYR A 264 -22.19 2.71 -3.63
N PHE A 265 -22.53 3.32 -2.49
CA PHE A 265 -22.38 2.70 -1.18
C PHE A 265 -23.30 1.49 -0.95
N GLN A 266 -24.48 1.45 -1.57
CA GLN A 266 -25.34 0.26 -1.53
C GLN A 266 -24.71 -0.92 -2.26
N ARG A 267 -24.09 -0.71 -3.43
CA ARG A 267 -23.40 -1.78 -4.16
C ARG A 267 -22.18 -2.32 -3.41
N LEU A 268 -21.48 -1.45 -2.68
CA LEU A 268 -20.35 -1.86 -1.83
C LEU A 268 -20.76 -2.67 -0.59
N LYS A 269 -22.04 -2.63 -0.19
CA LYS A 269 -22.57 -3.40 0.95
C LYS A 269 -23.26 -4.70 0.54
N SER A 270 -23.53 -4.88 -0.76
CA SER A 270 -24.26 -6.03 -1.31
C SER A 270 -23.37 -7.04 -2.03
N VAL A 271 -22.06 -6.81 -2.01
CA VAL A 271 -20.99 -7.75 -2.41
C VAL A 271 -20.33 -8.21 -1.12
#